data_AF-Q8L2Y8-F1
#
_entry.id   AF-Q8L2Y8-F1
#
_cell.length_a   1.000
_cell.length_b   1.000
_cell.length_c   1.000
_cell.angle_alpha   90.00
_cell.angle_beta   90.00
_cell.angle_gamma   90.00
#
_symmetry.space_group_name_H-M   'P 1'
#
loop_
_entity.id
_entity.type
_entity.pdbx_description
1 polymer ?
#
loop_
_entity_poly.entity_id
_entity_poly.type
_entity_poly.pdbx_seq_one_letter_code
_entity_poly.pdbx_strand_id
1 'polypeptide(L)'
;GLECTCCSESFIRSGHPLVKDVVLSMISLDYDDTLMASAGHQAEAILDEVMEKYKGNYILAVEGNPPLNEDGMYCIIGGKPFVDQLKKVSKDAKAIISWGSCASYGCVQAARPNPTRATPVHEVIFDKPIIKVPGCPPSAEVMTGVITYMLTFDRIPELDRQGRPKMFY
;
A
#
# COMPACT_ATOMS: atom_id res chain seq x y z
N GLY A 1 4.68 6.05 -1.44
CA GLY A 1 5.48 6.64 -0.33
C GLY A 1 6.90 6.92 -0.80
N LEU A 2 7.93 6.80 0.05
CA LEU A 2 9.30 6.62 -0.47
C LEU A 2 9.41 5.24 -1.11
N GLU A 3 9.53 5.20 -2.42
CA GLU A 3 9.49 3.97 -3.22
C GLU A 3 10.27 4.11 -4.52
N CYS A 4 10.40 2.99 -5.22
CA CYS A 4 10.89 2.92 -6.60
C CYS A 4 9.83 2.42 -7.58
N THR A 5 8.56 2.33 -7.14
CA THR A 5 7.39 1.90 -7.93
C THR A 5 7.49 0.46 -8.48
N CYS A 6 8.46 -0.33 -7.98
CA CYS A 6 8.65 -1.71 -8.43
C CYS A 6 7.45 -2.62 -8.10
N CYS A 7 6.67 -2.32 -7.05
CA CYS A 7 5.53 -3.15 -6.67
C CYS A 7 4.35 -2.91 -7.61
N SER A 8 4.06 -1.65 -7.93
CA SER A 8 3.08 -1.28 -8.95
C SER A 8 3.46 -1.84 -10.32
N GLU A 9 4.76 -1.78 -10.68
CA GLU A 9 5.27 -2.45 -11.88
C GLU A 9 5.10 -3.96 -11.84
N SER A 10 5.35 -4.63 -10.71
CA SER A 10 5.11 -6.06 -10.58
C SER A 10 3.63 -6.41 -10.69
N PHE A 11 2.76 -5.64 -10.03
CA PHE A 11 1.32 -5.86 -10.05
C PHE A 11 0.81 -5.97 -11.49
N ILE A 12 1.14 -5.01 -12.36
CA ILE A 12 0.73 -5.01 -13.77
C ILE A 12 1.31 -6.14 -14.64
N ARG A 13 2.22 -6.97 -14.11
CA ARG A 13 2.81 -8.12 -14.79
C ARG A 13 2.08 -9.43 -14.50
N SER A 14 1.02 -9.41 -13.70
CA SER A 14 0.24 -10.61 -13.37
C SER A 14 -0.35 -11.25 -14.63
N GLY A 15 -0.13 -12.55 -14.79
CA GLY A 15 -0.67 -13.37 -15.86
C GLY A 15 -2.08 -13.87 -15.56
N HIS A 16 -2.36 -14.28 -14.32
CA HIS A 16 -3.65 -14.87 -13.94
C HIS A 16 -4.07 -14.57 -12.49
N PRO A 17 -4.98 -13.60 -12.25
CA PRO A 17 -5.70 -12.78 -13.23
C PRO A 17 -4.82 -11.71 -13.88
N LEU A 18 -5.20 -11.26 -15.08
CA LEU A 18 -4.60 -10.07 -15.69
C LEU A 18 -5.01 -8.84 -14.89
N VAL A 19 -4.13 -7.83 -14.76
CA VAL A 19 -4.49 -6.61 -14.03
C VAL A 19 -5.67 -5.86 -14.64
N LYS A 20 -5.87 -5.95 -15.96
CA LYS A 20 -7.08 -5.41 -16.58
C LYS A 20 -8.35 -6.00 -15.96
N ASP A 21 -8.35 -7.30 -15.66
CA ASP A 21 -9.52 -8.00 -15.10
C ASP A 21 -9.66 -7.66 -13.62
N VAL A 22 -8.53 -7.52 -12.91
CA VAL A 22 -8.52 -7.04 -11.53
C VAL A 22 -9.17 -5.66 -11.42
N VAL A 23 -8.71 -4.69 -12.20
CA VAL A 23 -9.14 -3.28 -12.13
C VAL A 23 -10.54 -3.07 -12.72
N LEU A 24 -10.93 -3.81 -13.77
CA LEU A 24 -12.22 -3.61 -14.43
C LEU A 24 -13.34 -4.48 -13.87
N SER A 25 -13.03 -5.55 -13.13
CA SER A 25 -14.03 -6.56 -12.76
C SER A 25 -13.93 -7.09 -11.34
N MET A 26 -12.83 -6.87 -10.62
CA MET A 26 -12.63 -7.43 -9.28
C MET A 26 -12.59 -6.37 -8.18
N ILE A 27 -11.91 -5.24 -8.41
CA ILE A 27 -11.81 -4.12 -7.46
C ILE A 27 -12.16 -2.80 -8.13
N SER A 28 -12.59 -1.83 -7.33
CA SER A 28 -12.55 -0.42 -7.72
C SER A 28 -11.21 0.16 -7.26
N LEU A 29 -10.28 0.39 -8.19
CA LEU A 29 -9.01 1.06 -7.89
C LEU A 29 -9.24 2.58 -7.89
N ASP A 30 -9.76 3.09 -6.78
CA ASP A 30 -10.29 4.45 -6.72
C ASP A 30 -9.23 5.55 -6.58
N TYR A 31 -8.01 5.22 -6.12
CA TYR A 31 -6.90 6.14 -6.01
C TYR A 31 -5.58 5.41 -6.23
N ASP A 32 -4.80 5.87 -7.22
CA ASP A 32 -3.44 5.38 -7.51
C ASP A 32 -2.71 6.47 -8.31
N ASP A 33 -1.71 7.12 -7.68
CA ASP A 33 -0.95 8.23 -8.29
C ASP A 33 -0.28 7.83 -9.63
N THR A 34 -0.04 6.54 -9.86
CA THR A 34 0.65 6.03 -11.07
C THR A 34 -0.29 5.90 -12.26
N LEU A 35 -1.57 5.56 -12.02
CA LEU A 35 -2.52 5.18 -13.07
C LEU A 35 -3.71 6.13 -13.20
N MET A 36 -4.01 6.95 -12.19
CA MET A 36 -5.16 7.84 -12.21
C MET A 36 -5.03 8.97 -13.23
N ALA A 37 -6.14 9.37 -13.85
CA ALA A 37 -6.15 10.45 -14.83
C ALA A 37 -6.05 11.85 -14.20
N SER A 38 -6.54 12.02 -12.98
CA SER A 38 -6.56 13.28 -12.23
C SER A 38 -5.22 13.58 -11.58
N ALA A 39 -4.87 14.86 -11.48
CA ALA A 39 -3.66 15.34 -10.80
C ALA A 39 -3.97 16.56 -9.92
N GLY A 40 -3.02 16.94 -9.06
CA GLY A 40 -3.15 18.13 -8.20
C GLY A 40 -4.40 18.08 -7.32
N HIS A 41 -5.13 19.19 -7.25
CA HIS A 41 -6.31 19.32 -6.38
C HIS A 41 -7.43 18.32 -6.72
N GLN A 42 -7.56 17.91 -7.97
CA GLN A 42 -8.54 16.90 -8.35
C GLN A 42 -8.19 15.53 -7.75
N ALA A 43 -6.91 15.17 -7.71
CA ALA A 43 -6.46 13.94 -7.06
C ALA A 43 -6.71 14.00 -5.54
N GLU A 44 -6.37 15.11 -4.90
CA GLU A 44 -6.62 15.32 -3.47
C GLU A 44 -8.12 15.22 -3.12
N ALA A 45 -8.99 15.78 -3.96
CA ALA A 45 -10.44 15.72 -3.76
C ALA A 45 -10.98 14.28 -3.88
N ILE A 46 -10.48 13.49 -4.84
CA ILE A 46 -10.89 12.09 -5.00
C ILE A 46 -10.51 11.27 -3.77
N LEU A 47 -9.32 11.49 -3.20
CA LEU A 47 -8.91 10.77 -2.00
C LEU A 47 -9.89 11.03 -0.84
N ASP A 48 -10.28 12.29 -0.64
CA ASP A 48 -11.23 12.67 0.41
C ASP A 48 -12.63 12.10 0.15
N GLU A 49 -13.11 12.13 -1.09
CA GLU A 49 -14.39 11.53 -1.49
C GLU A 49 -14.41 10.02 -1.22
N VAL A 50 -13.36 9.29 -1.63
CA VAL A 50 -13.24 7.84 -1.44
C VAL A 50 -13.23 7.49 0.04
N MET A 51 -12.47 8.25 0.84
CA MET A 51 -12.41 8.05 2.29
C MET A 51 -13.77 8.25 2.96
N GLU A 52 -14.53 9.27 2.56
CA GLU A 52 -15.85 9.56 3.12
C GLU A 52 -16.89 8.51 2.67
N LYS A 53 -16.94 8.22 1.37
CA LYS A 53 -17.93 7.33 0.76
C LYS A 53 -17.76 5.87 1.20
N TYR A 54 -16.53 5.39 1.34
CA TYR A 54 -16.23 4.00 1.66
C TYR A 54 -15.64 3.80 3.06
N LYS A 55 -15.87 4.77 3.96
CA LYS A 55 -15.38 4.77 5.33
C LYS A 55 -15.58 3.40 6.01
N GLY A 56 -14.50 2.82 6.53
CA GLY A 56 -14.50 1.52 7.21
C GLY A 56 -14.50 0.30 6.29
N ASN A 57 -14.66 0.49 4.97
CA ASN A 57 -14.84 -0.59 4.01
C ASN A 57 -13.75 -0.69 2.93
N TYR A 58 -12.98 0.37 2.68
CA TYR A 58 -11.88 0.31 1.71
C TYR A 58 -10.64 -0.39 2.27
N ILE A 59 -9.85 -0.98 1.37
CA ILE A 59 -8.53 -1.53 1.65
C ILE A 59 -7.48 -0.51 1.25
N LEU A 60 -6.55 -0.21 2.15
CA LEU A 60 -5.42 0.67 1.85
C LEU A 60 -4.22 -0.15 1.37
N ALA A 61 -3.88 -0.03 0.10
CA ALA A 61 -2.62 -0.54 -0.44
C ALA A 61 -1.52 0.52 -0.24
N VAL A 62 -0.40 0.13 0.39
CA VAL A 62 0.75 1.02 0.58
C VAL A 62 1.96 0.45 -0.14
N GLU A 63 2.42 1.18 -1.16
CA GLU A 63 3.78 1.05 -1.70
C GLU A 63 4.71 2.09 -1.04
N GLY A 64 5.94 1.66 -0.75
CA GLY A 64 6.92 2.51 -0.08
C GLY A 64 6.71 2.65 1.42
N ASN A 65 7.39 3.63 2.02
CA ASN A 65 7.30 3.91 3.45
C ASN A 65 7.43 5.41 3.79
N PRO A 66 6.98 5.84 4.99
CA PRO A 66 7.22 7.17 5.49
C PRO A 66 8.66 7.37 6.00
N PRO A 67 9.37 8.42 5.55
CA PRO A 67 10.54 8.90 6.25
C PRO A 67 10.10 9.67 7.49
N LEU A 68 10.91 9.61 8.54
CA LEU A 68 10.60 10.27 9.81
C LEU A 68 11.63 11.35 10.19
N ASN A 69 12.78 11.45 9.53
CA ASN A 69 13.71 12.58 9.74
C ASN A 69 13.19 13.86 9.05
N GLU A 70 13.74 15.02 9.45
CA GLU A 70 13.36 16.35 8.94
C GLU A 70 11.84 16.56 8.94
N ASP A 71 11.20 16.22 10.07
CA ASP A 71 9.74 16.30 10.25
C ASP A 71 8.92 15.55 9.18
N GLY A 72 9.51 14.53 8.55
CA GLY A 72 8.89 13.72 7.50
C GLY A 72 8.95 14.34 6.10
N MET A 73 9.63 15.48 5.93
CA MET A 73 9.68 16.24 4.68
C MET A 73 10.55 15.62 3.58
N TYR A 74 11.19 14.48 3.83
CA TYR A 74 11.86 13.72 2.77
C TYR A 74 10.89 13.10 1.75
N CYS A 75 9.59 13.02 2.08
CA CYS A 75 8.54 12.62 1.14
C CYS A 75 7.32 13.53 1.33
N ILE A 76 7.04 14.37 0.33
CA ILE A 76 6.05 15.44 0.39
C ILE A 76 4.97 15.16 -0.66
N ILE A 77 3.71 15.15 -0.25
CA ILE A 77 2.54 15.05 -1.13
C ILE A 77 1.59 16.19 -0.78
N GLY A 78 1.13 16.95 -1.79
CA GLY A 78 0.23 18.08 -1.55
C GLY A 78 0.81 19.16 -0.61
N GLY A 79 2.13 19.30 -0.57
CA GLY A 79 2.82 20.21 0.35
C GLY A 79 2.86 19.76 1.82
N LYS A 80 2.49 18.51 2.12
CA LYS A 80 2.50 17.95 3.49
C LYS A 80 3.38 16.69 3.55
N PRO A 81 3.92 16.33 4.73
CA PRO A 81 4.60 15.06 4.93
C PRO A 81 3.69 13.87 4.54
N PHE A 82 4.22 12.92 3.78
CA PHE A 82 3.49 11.70 3.39
C PHE A 82 2.94 10.94 4.61
N VAL A 83 3.65 10.97 5.75
CA VAL A 83 3.21 10.31 6.98
C VAL A 83 1.84 10.82 7.47
N ASP A 84 1.48 12.07 7.18
CA ASP A 84 0.19 12.64 7.55
C ASP A 84 -0.93 12.06 6.70
N GLN A 85 -0.72 11.98 5.38
CA GLN A 85 -1.65 11.33 4.45
C GLN A 85 -1.80 9.85 4.79
N LEU A 86 -0.70 9.14 5.06
CA LEU A 86 -0.73 7.74 5.48
C LEU A 86 -1.60 7.55 6.73
N LYS A 87 -1.40 8.36 7.78
CA LYS A 87 -2.21 8.29 9.01
C LYS A 87 -3.67 8.64 8.76
N LYS A 88 -3.95 9.68 7.97
CA LYS A 88 -5.29 10.12 7.61
C LYS A 88 -6.06 9.00 6.91
N VAL A 89 -5.50 8.40 5.86
CA VAL A 89 -6.16 7.34 5.08
C VAL A 89 -6.20 6.02 5.86
N SER A 90 -5.19 5.71 6.68
CA SER A 90 -5.21 4.47 7.47
C SER A 90 -6.32 4.42 8.51
N LYS A 91 -6.69 5.57 9.09
CA LYS A 91 -7.67 5.67 10.18
C LYS A 91 -9.01 5.02 9.84
N ASP A 92 -9.47 5.16 8.60
CA ASP A 92 -10.79 4.70 8.17
C ASP A 92 -10.71 3.45 7.26
N ALA A 93 -9.52 2.89 7.02
CA ALA A 93 -9.36 1.66 6.25
C ALA A 93 -9.89 0.43 7.02
N LYS A 94 -10.45 -0.55 6.29
CA LYS A 94 -10.83 -1.89 6.81
C LYS A 94 -9.59 -2.70 7.17
N ALA A 95 -8.59 -2.68 6.28
CA ALA A 95 -7.28 -3.30 6.47
C ALA A 95 -6.25 -2.61 5.55
N ILE A 96 -4.98 -2.86 5.84
CA ILE A 96 -3.85 -2.31 5.09
C ILE A 96 -3.04 -3.45 4.48
N ILE A 97 -2.70 -3.34 3.19
CA ILE A 97 -1.73 -4.22 2.55
C ILE A 97 -0.43 -3.45 2.35
N SER A 98 0.64 -3.93 2.98
CA SER A 98 1.99 -3.40 2.80
C SER A 98 2.66 -4.12 1.63
N TRP A 99 2.66 -3.48 0.47
CA TRP A 99 3.29 -4.03 -0.73
C TRP A 99 4.80 -3.86 -0.70
N GLY A 100 5.48 -4.99 -0.90
CA GLY A 100 6.92 -5.07 -1.00
C GLY A 100 7.64 -4.90 0.33
N SER A 101 8.96 -5.10 0.24
CA SER A 101 9.86 -4.97 1.39
C SER A 101 9.92 -3.53 1.92
N CYS A 102 9.59 -2.51 1.10
CA CYS A 102 9.59 -1.12 1.52
C CYS A 102 8.55 -0.88 2.62
N ALA A 103 7.28 -1.19 2.34
CA ALA A 103 6.19 -1.01 3.29
C ALA A 103 6.27 -2.03 4.45
N SER A 104 6.71 -3.26 4.15
CA SER A 104 6.79 -4.33 5.14
C SER A 104 7.92 -4.13 6.15
N TYR A 105 9.10 -3.67 5.71
CA TYR A 105 10.36 -3.72 6.49
C TYR A 105 11.32 -2.53 6.30
N GLY A 106 11.05 -1.58 5.40
CA GLY A 106 11.95 -0.45 5.13
C GLY A 106 12.71 -0.53 3.79
N CYS A 107 13.11 -1.73 3.37
CA CYS A 107 13.91 -1.99 2.15
C CYS A 107 15.20 -1.15 2.04
N VAL A 108 15.61 -0.81 0.81
CA VAL A 108 16.90 -0.22 0.48
C VAL A 108 17.11 1.16 1.11
N GLN A 109 16.06 1.98 1.20
CA GLN A 109 16.11 3.30 1.83
C GLN A 109 16.32 3.23 3.36
N ALA A 110 15.96 2.10 3.99
CA ALA A 110 16.19 1.85 5.40
C ALA A 110 17.50 1.09 5.69
N ALA A 111 18.22 0.66 4.64
CA ALA A 111 19.53 0.05 4.80
C ALA A 111 20.54 1.05 5.39
N ARG A 112 21.60 0.56 6.04
CA ARG A 112 22.62 1.41 6.69
C ARG A 112 23.13 2.47 5.69
N PRO A 113 23.13 3.77 6.04
CA PRO A 113 22.88 4.35 7.37
C PRO A 113 21.44 4.83 7.65
N ASN A 114 20.47 4.56 6.79
CA ASN A 114 19.08 5.04 6.87
C ASN A 114 18.97 6.58 7.04
N PRO A 115 19.42 7.37 6.05
CA PRO A 115 19.54 8.82 6.19
C PRO A 115 18.19 9.54 6.42
N THR A 116 17.10 9.01 5.86
CA THR A 116 15.77 9.61 5.97
C THR A 116 14.94 9.08 7.13
N ARG A 117 15.47 8.10 7.89
CA ARG A 117 14.71 7.32 8.87
C ARG A 117 13.44 6.74 8.24
N ALA A 118 13.60 6.10 7.07
CA ALA A 118 12.56 5.34 6.40
C ALA A 118 12.07 4.22 7.32
N THR A 119 10.77 4.23 7.62
CA THR A 119 10.16 3.43 8.70
C THR A 119 8.99 2.61 8.14
N PRO A 120 8.94 1.28 8.33
CA PRO A 120 7.87 0.45 7.76
C PRO A 120 6.49 0.81 8.30
N VAL A 121 5.44 0.48 7.55
CA VAL A 121 4.05 0.93 7.85
C VAL A 121 3.59 0.50 9.25
N HIS A 122 3.92 -0.72 9.65
CA HIS A 122 3.53 -1.28 10.96
C HIS A 122 4.25 -0.65 12.17
N GLU A 123 5.27 0.18 11.94
CA GLU A 123 5.91 1.00 12.98
C GLU A 123 5.33 2.42 13.06
N VAL A 124 4.34 2.74 12.20
CA VAL A 124 3.65 4.04 12.17
C VAL A 124 2.16 3.89 12.44
N ILE A 125 1.55 2.81 11.95
CA ILE A 125 0.13 2.48 12.11
C ILE A 125 0.00 1.26 13.03
N PHE A 126 -0.73 1.43 14.13
CA PHE A 126 -0.79 0.45 15.23
C PHE A 126 -2.19 -0.13 15.48
N ASP A 127 -3.23 0.48 14.92
CA ASP A 127 -4.63 0.22 15.22
C ASP A 127 -5.39 -0.43 14.05
N LYS A 128 -4.67 -0.98 13.06
CA LYS A 128 -5.24 -1.60 11.87
C LYS A 128 -4.62 -2.97 11.57
N PRO A 129 -5.40 -3.92 11.01
CA PRO A 129 -4.83 -5.14 10.45
C PRO A 129 -3.88 -4.81 9.29
N ILE A 130 -2.64 -5.28 9.35
CA ILE A 130 -1.62 -5.07 8.32
C ILE A 130 -1.19 -6.42 7.74
N ILE A 131 -1.43 -6.60 6.44
CA ILE A 131 -0.97 -7.74 5.66
C ILE A 131 0.36 -7.37 5.01
N LYS A 132 1.46 -8.02 5.41
CA LYS A 132 2.78 -7.80 4.81
C LYS A 132 2.98 -8.74 3.63
N VAL A 133 3.19 -8.18 2.45
CA VAL A 133 3.53 -8.96 1.26
C VAL A 133 4.91 -8.53 0.78
N PRO A 134 5.99 -9.05 1.41
CA PRO A 134 7.36 -8.62 1.15
C PRO A 134 7.93 -9.17 -0.16
N GLY A 135 9.03 -8.57 -0.61
CA GLY A 135 9.66 -8.80 -1.92
C GLY A 135 10.03 -7.46 -2.55
N CYS A 136 11.07 -7.42 -3.38
CA CYS A 136 11.53 -6.18 -4.03
C CYS A 136 11.64 -6.35 -5.56
N PRO A 137 10.49 -6.49 -6.27
CA PRO A 137 9.11 -6.51 -5.75
C PRO A 137 8.64 -7.93 -5.36
N PRO A 138 7.47 -8.08 -4.70
CA PRO A 138 6.78 -9.37 -4.60
C PRO A 138 6.43 -9.88 -6.00
N SER A 139 6.29 -11.20 -6.15
CA SER A 139 5.81 -11.79 -7.41
C SER A 139 4.42 -11.29 -7.75
N ALA A 140 4.19 -10.97 -9.03
CA ALA A 140 2.90 -10.47 -9.53
C ALA A 140 1.72 -11.39 -9.15
N GLU A 141 1.92 -12.71 -9.30
CA GLU A 141 0.92 -13.73 -8.97
C GLU A 141 0.62 -13.81 -7.47
N VAL A 142 1.61 -13.50 -6.62
CA VAL A 142 1.39 -13.42 -5.17
C VAL A 142 0.52 -12.20 -4.85
N MET A 143 0.78 -11.06 -5.49
CA MET A 143 0.02 -9.84 -5.27
C MET A 143 -1.45 -10.02 -5.67
N THR A 144 -1.71 -10.51 -6.88
CA THR A 144 -3.08 -10.77 -7.35
C THR A 144 -3.73 -11.94 -6.63
N GLY A 145 -2.97 -12.94 -6.19
CA GLY A 145 -3.44 -14.05 -5.36
C GLY A 145 -3.98 -13.58 -4.00
N VAL A 146 -3.29 -12.67 -3.32
CA VAL A 146 -3.78 -12.07 -2.05
C VAL A 146 -5.07 -11.30 -2.28
N ILE A 147 -5.15 -10.46 -3.32
CA ILE A 147 -6.35 -9.69 -3.66
C ILE A 147 -7.52 -10.63 -3.96
N THR A 148 -7.31 -11.62 -4.83
CA THR A 148 -8.33 -12.60 -5.23
C THR A 148 -8.82 -13.40 -4.02
N TYR A 149 -7.93 -13.79 -3.12
CA TYR A 149 -8.33 -14.48 -1.89
C TYR A 149 -9.25 -13.61 -1.03
N MET A 150 -8.83 -12.37 -0.78
CA MET A 150 -9.60 -11.46 0.07
C MET A 150 -11.00 -11.18 -0.50
N LEU A 151 -11.11 -11.02 -1.82
CA LEU A 151 -12.38 -10.84 -2.50
C LEU A 151 -13.25 -12.10 -2.48
N THR A 152 -12.66 -13.26 -2.77
CA THR A 152 -13.38 -14.53 -2.90
C THR A 152 -13.94 -15.01 -1.56
N PHE A 153 -13.16 -14.83 -0.49
CA PHE A 153 -13.49 -15.36 0.83
C PHE A 153 -13.97 -14.29 1.83
N ASP A 154 -14.05 -13.02 1.41
CA ASP A 154 -14.36 -11.84 2.24
C ASP A 154 -13.64 -11.85 3.60
N ARG A 155 -12.35 -12.19 3.59
CA ARG A 155 -11.52 -12.27 4.80
C ARG A 155 -10.04 -12.08 4.50
N ILE A 156 -9.31 -11.66 5.52
CA ILE A 156 -7.84 -11.60 5.49
C ILE A 156 -7.29 -13.05 5.46
N PRO A 157 -6.28 -13.36 4.62
CA PRO A 157 -5.65 -14.68 4.61
C PRO A 157 -5.02 -15.01 5.96
N GLU A 158 -4.84 -16.29 6.25
CA GLU A 158 -4.11 -16.70 7.45
C GLU A 158 -2.67 -16.18 7.41
N LEU A 159 -2.28 -15.44 8.45
CA LEU A 159 -0.98 -14.80 8.54
C LEU A 159 -0.03 -15.58 9.46
N ASP A 160 1.25 -15.57 9.13
CA ASP A 160 2.30 -16.06 10.02
C ASP A 160 2.59 -15.05 11.16
N ARG A 161 3.54 -15.39 12.05
CA ARG A 161 3.94 -14.53 13.17
C ARG A 161 4.52 -13.17 12.77
N GLN A 162 4.91 -12.99 11.50
CA GLN A 162 5.45 -11.74 10.98
C GLN A 162 4.37 -10.88 10.30
N GLY A 163 3.15 -11.43 10.10
CA GLY A 163 2.05 -10.78 9.39
C GLY A 163 2.03 -11.08 7.88
N ARG A 164 2.71 -12.14 7.43
CA ARG A 164 2.79 -12.54 6.02
C ARG A 164 1.76 -13.63 5.69
N PRO A 165 1.12 -13.63 4.51
CA PRO A 165 0.19 -14.70 4.12
C PRO A 165 0.87 -16.09 4.07
N LYS A 166 0.43 -17.03 4.91
CA LYS A 166 1.02 -18.39 4.99
C LYS A 166 0.97 -19.19 3.69
N MET A 167 0.01 -18.86 2.82
CA MET A 167 -0.13 -19.52 1.52
C MET A 167 1.04 -19.24 0.57
N PHE A 168 1.89 -18.25 0.87
CA PHE A 168 3.02 -17.84 0.03
C PHE A 168 4.38 -17.70 0.76
N TYR A 169 4.40 -17.68 2.12
CA TYR A 169 5.59 -17.39 2.95
C TYR A 169 5.67 -18.25 4.21
#